data_AF-A0AA37GDU6-F1
#
_entry.id   AF-A0AA37GDU6-F1
#
_cell.length_a   1.000
_cell.length_b   1.000
_cell.length_c   1.000
_cell.angle_alpha   90.00
_cell.angle_beta   90.00
_cell.angle_gamma   90.00
#
_symmetry.space_group_name_H-M   'P 1'
#
loop_
_entity.id
_entity.type
_entity.pdbx_description
1 polymer ?
#
loop_
_entity_poly.entity_id
_entity_poly.type
_entity_poly.pdbx_seq_one_letter_code
_entity_poly.pdbx_strand_id
1 'polypeptide(L)'
;MASRGYSVIQQNNYPTATYATGIVATFIYCAVSDRLRSRWQASLCIGFTFIVSSAILISDPPDAGYFFAFYLMGTTYAPQALWYSWMADLTAHDLQLRAITTGFMNSFDFAFVVGSIHDEHAENSRESG
;
A
#
# COMPACT_ATOMS: atom_id res chain seq x y z
N MET A 1 -9.30 10.48 -11.20
CA MET A 1 -8.61 11.77 -11.49
C MET A 1 -8.93 12.29 -12.90
N ALA A 2 -8.88 11.45 -13.94
CA ALA A 2 -9.29 11.85 -15.30
C ALA A 2 -10.76 12.30 -15.40
N SER A 3 -11.66 11.64 -14.69
CA SER A 3 -13.10 12.00 -14.61
C SER A 3 -13.39 13.33 -13.91
N ARG A 4 -12.41 13.91 -13.18
CA ARG A 4 -12.57 15.16 -12.43
C ARG A 4 -11.96 16.39 -13.13
N GLY A 5 -11.47 16.25 -14.37
CA GLY A 5 -11.01 17.37 -15.19
C GLY A 5 -9.61 17.92 -14.86
N TYR A 6 -8.78 17.20 -14.10
CA TYR A 6 -7.41 17.64 -13.81
C TYR A 6 -6.51 17.58 -15.05
N SER A 7 -5.60 18.54 -15.18
CA SER A 7 -4.61 18.56 -16.28
C SER A 7 -3.67 17.35 -16.22
N VAL A 8 -3.08 16.99 -17.37
CA VAL A 8 -2.14 15.86 -17.48
C VAL A 8 -0.95 16.01 -16.50
N ILE A 9 -0.47 17.24 -16.30
CA ILE A 9 0.62 17.55 -15.35
C ILE A 9 0.20 17.24 -13.92
N GLN A 10 -1.03 17.61 -13.54
CA GLN A 10 -1.58 17.34 -12.22
C GLN A 10 -1.79 15.84 -11.99
N GLN A 11 -2.29 15.13 -13.00
CA GLN A 11 -2.48 13.68 -12.93
C GLN A 11 -1.15 12.93 -12.74
N ASN A 12 -0.04 13.46 -13.25
CA ASN A 12 1.28 12.87 -13.06
C ASN A 12 1.89 13.23 -11.69
N ASN A 13 1.72 14.47 -11.22
CA ASN A 13 2.35 14.93 -9.97
C ASN A 13 1.63 14.43 -8.70
N TYR A 14 0.30 14.32 -8.72
CA TYR A 14 -0.44 13.92 -7.51
C TYR A 14 -0.11 12.49 -7.04
N PRO A 15 -0.01 11.47 -7.91
CA PRO A 15 0.44 10.14 -7.53
C PRO A 15 1.88 10.10 -7.01
N THR A 16 2.77 10.97 -7.52
CA THR A 16 4.15 11.06 -7.02
C THR A 16 4.20 11.42 -5.54
N ALA A 17 3.36 12.37 -5.12
CA ALA A 17 3.25 12.77 -3.73
C ALA A 17 2.73 11.63 -2.82
N THR A 18 1.97 10.66 -3.36
CA THR A 18 1.51 9.47 -2.63
C THR A 18 2.69 8.57 -2.19
N TYR A 19 3.73 8.45 -3.00
CA TYR A 19 4.94 7.73 -2.58
C TYR A 19 5.67 8.45 -1.44
N ALA A 20 5.73 9.78 -1.49
CA ALA A 20 6.33 10.56 -0.40
C ALA A 20 5.56 10.38 0.92
N THR A 21 4.22 10.36 0.88
CA THR A 21 3.41 10.10 2.07
C THR A 21 3.58 8.67 2.58
N GLY A 22 3.72 7.70 1.67
CA GLY A 22 4.07 6.32 2.02
C GLY A 22 5.39 6.21 2.78
N ILE A 23 6.44 6.89 2.31
CA ILE A 23 7.75 6.92 2.99
C ILE A 23 7.62 7.50 4.40
N VAL A 24 7.00 8.68 4.53
CA VAL A 24 6.82 9.35 5.83
C VAL A 24 6.01 8.48 6.79
N ALA A 25 4.92 7.88 6.32
CA ALA A 25 4.11 7.00 7.12
C ALA A 25 4.85 5.74 7.55
N THR A 26 5.73 5.21 6.70
CA THR A 26 6.57 4.05 7.05
C THR A 26 7.42 4.36 8.28
N PHE A 27 8.09 5.51 8.32
CA PHE A 27 8.85 5.93 9.49
C PHE A 27 7.97 6.09 10.73
N ILE A 28 6.78 6.68 10.59
CA ILE A 28 5.85 6.86 11.71
C ILE A 28 5.38 5.50 12.25
N TYR A 29 4.93 4.59 11.40
CA TYR A 29 4.45 3.28 11.83
C TYR A 29 5.55 2.40 12.42
N CYS A 30 6.76 2.45 11.87
CA CYS A 30 7.91 1.77 12.47
C CYS A 30 8.22 2.35 13.86
N ALA A 31 8.27 3.67 14.01
CA ALA A 31 8.51 4.30 15.31
C ALA A 31 7.42 3.97 16.33
N VAL A 32 6.16 3.93 15.89
CA VAL A 32 5.02 3.53 16.73
C VAL A 32 5.12 2.05 17.12
N SER A 33 5.46 1.16 16.19
CA SER A 33 5.67 -0.27 16.43
C SER A 33 6.78 -0.51 17.45
N ASP A 34 7.92 0.17 17.30
CA ASP A 34 9.05 0.05 18.21
C ASP A 34 8.70 0.53 19.62
N ARG A 35 7.92 1.61 19.72
CA ARG A 35 7.45 2.14 21.01
C ARG A 35 6.44 1.22 21.70
N LEU A 36 5.55 0.60 20.94
CA LEU A 36 4.56 -0.37 21.43
C LEU A 36 5.19 -1.73 21.76
N ARG A 37 6.41 -2.01 21.26
CA ARG A 37 7.07 -3.32 21.30
C ARG A 37 6.18 -4.46 20.80
N SER A 38 5.23 -4.12 19.92
CA SER A 38 4.17 -5.01 19.48
C SER A 38 3.88 -4.79 18.01
N ARG A 39 4.21 -5.80 17.20
CA ARG A 39 4.18 -5.71 15.74
C ARG A 39 2.78 -5.96 15.15
N TRP A 40 1.97 -6.74 15.86
CA TRP A 40 0.58 -6.99 15.46
C TRP A 40 -0.30 -5.75 15.67
N GLN A 41 -0.06 -4.96 16.72
CA GLN A 41 -0.82 -3.73 16.98
C GLN A 41 -0.58 -2.68 15.91
N ALA A 42 0.68 -2.48 15.50
CA ALA A 42 1.01 -1.59 14.39
C ALA A 42 0.33 -2.04 13.09
N SER A 43 0.26 -3.35 12.83
CA SER A 43 -0.44 -3.90 11.67
C SER A 43 -1.95 -3.59 11.69
N LEU A 44 -2.60 -3.65 12.86
CA LEU A 44 -4.01 -3.26 13.00
C LEU A 44 -4.22 -1.76 12.76
N CYS A 45 -3.31 -0.89 13.23
CA CYS A 45 -3.37 0.53 12.96
C CYS A 45 -3.30 0.82 11.45
N ILE A 46 -2.42 0.13 10.72
CA ILE A 46 -2.33 0.30 9.28
C ILE A 46 -3.61 -0.21 8.59
N GLY A 47 -4.12 -1.38 8.98
CA GLY A 47 -5.39 -1.90 8.48
C GLY A 47 -6.56 -0.94 8.72
N PHE A 48 -6.61 -0.28 9.87
CA PHE A 48 -7.61 0.74 10.15
C PHE A 48 -7.49 1.94 9.19
N THR A 49 -6.28 2.43 8.94
CA THR A 49 -6.10 3.53 7.98
C THR A 49 -6.50 3.14 6.56
N PHE A 50 -6.31 1.88 6.17
CA PHE A 50 -6.74 1.36 4.87
C PHE A 50 -8.27 1.33 4.72
N ILE A 51 -8.96 0.86 5.77
CA ILE A 51 -10.43 0.85 5.79
C ILE A 51 -10.98 2.27 5.73
N VAL A 52 -10.43 3.18 6.53
CA VAL A 52 -10.87 4.59 6.58
C VAL A 52 -10.63 5.30 5.24
N SER A 53 -9.45 5.16 4.64
CA SER A 53 -9.16 5.78 3.34
C SER A 53 -10.06 5.23 2.23
N SER A 54 -10.27 3.90 2.20
CA SER A 54 -11.16 3.25 1.23
C SER A 54 -12.60 3.73 1.38
N ALA A 55 -13.12 3.78 2.61
CA ALA A 55 -14.48 4.23 2.90
C ALA A 55 -14.69 5.68 2.46
N ILE A 56 -13.72 6.55 2.72
CA ILE A 56 -13.79 7.95 2.28
C ILE A 56 -13.75 8.03 0.75
N LEU A 57 -12.85 7.32 0.06
CA LEU A 57 -12.76 7.37 -1.40
C LEU A 57 -14.04 6.87 -2.10
N ILE A 58 -14.67 5.83 -1.56
CA ILE A 58 -15.95 5.30 -2.10
C ILE A 58 -17.09 6.30 -1.93
N SER A 59 -17.07 7.13 -0.88
CA SER A 59 -18.12 8.12 -0.61
C SER A 59 -18.13 9.33 -1.57
N ASP A 60 -17.20 9.38 -2.53
CA ASP A 60 -17.01 10.47 -3.50
C ASP A 60 -16.98 11.88 -2.87
N PRO A 61 -16.03 12.15 -1.97
CA PRO A 61 -15.98 13.41 -1.22
C PRO A 61 -15.53 14.57 -2.11
N PRO A 62 -15.80 15.82 -1.68
CA PRO A 62 -15.24 17.01 -2.30
C PRO A 62 -13.70 16.98 -2.28
N ASP A 63 -13.07 17.75 -3.18
CA ASP A 63 -11.64 17.66 -3.51
C ASP A 63 -10.70 17.51 -2.30
N ALA A 64 -10.88 18.32 -1.25
CA ALA A 64 -10.05 18.24 -0.05
C ALA A 64 -10.12 16.88 0.65
N GLY A 65 -11.33 16.30 0.78
CA GLY A 65 -11.54 14.99 1.37
C GLY A 65 -10.99 13.87 0.49
N TYR A 66 -11.08 14.03 -0.83
CA TYR A 66 -10.49 13.10 -1.79
C TYR A 66 -8.97 13.09 -1.68
N PHE A 67 -8.31 14.26 -1.71
CA PHE A 67 -6.85 14.32 -1.59
C PHE A 67 -6.37 13.82 -0.23
N PHE A 68 -7.08 14.12 0.86
CA PHE A 68 -6.76 13.56 2.17
C PHE A 68 -6.79 12.04 2.15
N ALA A 69 -7.88 11.45 1.66
CA ALA A 69 -8.02 9.99 1.60
C ALA A 69 -7.05 9.36 0.60
N PHE A 70 -6.75 10.04 -0.51
CA PHE A 70 -5.78 9.60 -1.51
C PHE A 70 -4.36 9.54 -0.94
N TYR A 71 -3.95 10.56 -0.17
CA TYR A 71 -2.64 10.55 0.50
C TYR A 71 -2.58 9.62 1.70
N LEU A 72 -3.69 9.48 2.44
CA LEU A 72 -3.84 8.50 3.51
C LEU A 72 -3.76 7.07 2.96
N MET A 73 -4.34 6.82 1.78
CA MET A 73 -4.19 5.56 1.07
C MET A 73 -2.73 5.27 0.73
N GLY A 74 -1.92 6.28 0.41
CA GLY A 74 -0.48 6.12 0.21
C GLY A 74 0.28 5.57 1.41
N THR A 75 -0.26 5.72 2.63
CA THR A 75 0.40 5.17 3.84
C THR A 75 0.40 3.64 3.88
N THR A 76 -0.38 3.00 3.02
CA THR A 76 -0.47 1.53 2.87
C THR A 76 0.76 0.88 2.25
N TYR A 77 1.77 1.66 1.84
CA TYR A 77 3.09 1.14 1.48
C TYR A 77 3.95 0.78 2.70
N ALA A 78 3.60 1.30 3.89
CA ALA A 78 4.33 1.04 5.14
C ALA A 78 4.35 -0.43 5.64
N PRO A 79 3.28 -1.23 5.51
CA PRO A 79 3.24 -2.62 5.95
C PRO A 79 4.38 -3.47 5.42
N GLN A 80 4.84 -3.21 4.18
CA GLN A 80 5.91 -3.99 3.57
C GLN A 80 7.16 -3.99 4.46
N ALA A 81 7.68 -2.81 4.80
CA ALA A 81 8.86 -2.68 5.66
C ALA A 81 8.63 -3.27 7.07
N LEU A 82 7.45 -3.04 7.64
CA LEU A 82 7.11 -3.50 8.99
C LEU A 82 6.98 -5.04 9.06
N TRP A 83 6.36 -5.68 8.08
CA TRP A 83 6.21 -7.13 8.04
C TRP A 83 7.51 -7.82 7.67
N TYR A 84 8.32 -7.27 6.75
CA TYR A 84 9.64 -7.83 6.45
C TYR A 84 10.57 -7.78 7.66
N SER A 85 10.58 -6.67 8.41
CA SER A 85 11.33 -6.60 9.67
C SER A 85 10.79 -7.56 10.72
N TRP A 86 9.46 -7.77 10.78
CA TRP A 86 8.88 -8.78 11.66
C TRP A 86 9.32 -10.19 11.34
N MET A 87 9.23 -10.58 10.06
CA MET A 87 9.64 -11.90 9.61
C MET A 87 11.13 -12.14 9.79
N ALA A 88 11.97 -11.12 9.57
CA ALA A 88 13.41 -11.21 9.80
C ALA A 88 13.74 -11.58 11.24
N ASP A 89 13.02 -11.01 12.22
CA ASP A 89 13.25 -11.34 13.63
C ASP A 89 12.70 -12.72 14.01
N LEU A 90 11.54 -13.12 13.46
CA LEU A 90 10.97 -14.45 13.69
C LEU A 90 11.87 -15.56 13.15
N THR A 91 12.57 -15.30 12.04
CA THR A 91 13.45 -16.27 11.37
C THR A 91 14.93 -16.04 11.69
N ALA A 92 15.26 -15.18 12.65
CA ALA A 92 16.65 -14.78 12.94
C ALA A 92 17.58 -15.95 13.30
N HIS A 93 17.02 -17.06 13.77
CA HIS A 93 17.75 -18.26 14.18
C HIS A 93 18.03 -19.24 13.02
N ASP A 94 17.39 -19.07 11.85
CA ASP A 94 17.56 -19.95 10.70
C ASP A 94 17.61 -19.15 9.38
N LEU A 95 18.80 -19.12 8.79
CA LEU A 95 19.07 -18.41 7.54
C LEU A 95 18.31 -19.01 6.35
N GLN A 96 18.11 -20.33 6.32
CA GLN A 96 17.37 -20.99 5.23
C GLN A 96 15.88 -20.65 5.33
N LEU A 97 15.31 -20.73 6.54
CA LEU A 97 13.92 -20.37 6.77
C LEU A 97 13.66 -18.90 6.43
N ARG A 98 14.58 -18.00 6.78
CA ARG A 98 14.50 -16.57 6.43
C ARG A 98 14.49 -16.35 4.92
N ALA A 99 15.35 -17.05 4.19
CA ALA A 99 15.43 -16.94 2.73
C ALA A 99 14.12 -17.43 2.06
N ILE A 100 13.62 -18.60 2.48
CA ILE A 100 12.37 -19.17 1.94
C ILE A 100 11.19 -18.23 2.23
N THR A 101 11.08 -17.75 3.47
CA THR A 101 10.01 -16.84 3.88
C THR A 101 10.04 -15.54 3.11
N THR A 102 11.22 -14.93 2.96
CA THR A 102 11.38 -13.68 2.20
C THR A 102 11.04 -13.88 0.72
N GLY A 103 11.47 -15.01 0.14
CA GLY A 103 11.11 -15.39 -1.23
C GLY A 103 9.61 -15.51 -1.40
N PHE A 104 8.94 -16.22 -0.49
CA PHE A 104 7.48 -16.39 -0.50
C PHE A 104 6.73 -15.05 -0.43
N MET A 105 7.14 -14.14 0.47
CA MET A 105 6.51 -12.82 0.59
C MET A 105 6.59 -12.02 -0.72
N ASN A 106 7.73 -12.04 -1.40
CA ASN A 106 7.89 -11.38 -2.70
C ASN A 106 7.07 -12.06 -3.81
N SER A 107 7.05 -13.40 -3.84
CA SER A 107 6.26 -14.14 -4.83
C SER A 107 4.76 -13.87 -4.69
N PHE A 108 4.27 -13.74 -3.47
CA PHE A 108 2.87 -13.39 -3.22
C PHE A 108 2.53 -12.01 -3.78
N ASP A 109 3.38 -11.01 -3.55
CA ASP A 109 3.22 -9.66 -4.10
C ASP A 109 3.11 -9.67 -5.64
N PHE A 110 4.05 -10.35 -6.32
CA PHE A 110 4.02 -10.46 -7.78
C PHE A 110 2.77 -11.18 -8.33
N ALA A 111 2.24 -12.17 -7.60
CA ALA A 111 1.05 -12.89 -8.05
C ALA A 111 -0.18 -11.97 -8.17
N PHE A 112 -0.39 -11.06 -7.21
CA PHE A 112 -1.52 -10.11 -7.27
C PHE A 112 -1.34 -9.08 -8.37
N VAL A 113 -0.11 -8.55 -8.53
CA VAL A 113 0.18 -7.56 -9.58
C VAL A 113 -0.05 -8.16 -10.96
N VAL A 114 0.50 -9.36 -11.23
CA VAL A 114 0.33 -10.02 -12.54
C VAL A 114 -1.13 -10.37 -12.80
N GLY A 115 -1.88 -10.80 -11.77
CA GLY A 115 -3.31 -11.06 -11.89
C GLY A 115 -4.09 -9.83 -12.36
N SER A 116 -3.84 -8.66 -11.75
CA SER A 116 -4.53 -7.41 -12.14
C SER A 116 -4.25 -7.00 -13.59
N ILE A 117 -3.01 -7.19 -14.08
CA ILE A 117 -2.63 -6.88 -15.46
C ILE A 117 -3.32 -7.84 -16.44
N HIS A 118 -3.42 -9.12 -16.08
CA HIS A 118 -4.11 -10.11 -16.91
C HIS A 118 -5.60 -9.76 -17.07
N ASP A 119 -6.26 -9.37 -15.98
CA ASP A 119 -7.67 -8.96 -16.00
C ASP A 119 -7.88 -7.69 -16.84
N GLU A 120 -7.01 -6.69 -16.72
CA GLU A 120 -7.07 -5.46 -17.52
C GLU A 120 -6.92 -5.73 -19.03
N HIS A 121 -5.98 -6.61 -19.41
CA HIS A 121 -5.84 -7.03 -20.81
C HIS A 121 -7.06 -7.80 -21.32
N ALA A 122 -7.69 -8.63 -20.48
CA ALA A 122 -8.88 -9.38 -20.83
C ALA A 122 -10.10 -8.46 -21.00
N GLU A 123 -10.24 -7.42 -20.17
CA GLU A 123 -11.30 -6.41 -20.28
C GLU A 123 -11.13 -5.55 -21.53
N ASN A 124 -9.94 -4.99 -21.75
CA ASN A 124 -9.66 -4.14 -22.91
C ASN A 124 -9.82 -4.90 -24.25
N SER A 125 -9.53 -6.21 -24.27
CA SER A 125 -9.79 -7.07 -25.43
C SER A 125 -11.27 -7.27 -25.72
N ARG A 126 -12.13 -7.30 -24.68
CA ARG A 126 -13.59 -7.41 -24.82
C ARG A 126 -14.25 -6.13 -25.30
N GLU A 127 -13.71 -4.96 -24.95
CA GLU A 127 -14.24 -3.67 -25.41
C GLU A 127 -13.84 -3.34 -26.86
N SER A 128 -12.79 -3.97 -27.38
CA SER A 128 -12.25 -3.74 -28.72
C SER A 128 -12.88 -4.57 -29.86
N GLY A 129 -13.76 -5.51 -29.56
CA GLY A 129 -14.43 -6.41 -30.53
C GLY A 129 -15.93 -6.22 -30.56
#